data_AF-A0A316ABE2-F1
#
_entry.id   AF-A0A316ABE2-F1
#
_cell.length_a   1.000
_cell.length_b   1.000
_cell.length_c   1.000
_cell.angle_alpha   90.00
_cell.angle_beta   90.00
_cell.angle_gamma   90.00
#
_symmetry.space_group_name_H-M   'P 1'
#
loop_
_entity.id
_entity.type
_entity.pdbx_description
1 polymer ?
#
loop_
_entity_poly.entity_id
_entity_poly.type
_entity_poly.pdbx_seq_one_letter_code
_entity_poly.pdbx_strand_id
1 'polypeptide(L)'
;MDPRSGTLTLPRPGSQSGARSGFRSSSRSGSRSGFDDELHVARFTQARVVPWRNGQGTTRELRPRSEHDGGWWVSVADLTQPGPFSSFPGVERVFTPVGADVELTVDGTTHQLPAGRPFRFDGEADVSAALPWGPARAINVFAERSVCRVDVRRRQTQQLVRPGTALVVLEGTAHLADGRDLGPLDLVEGPAHVLGTALVINVAPIRPSSTTHP
;
A
#
# COMPACT_ATOMS: atom_id res chain seq x y z
N MET A 1 46.19 38.27 25.85
CA MET A 1 46.56 38.27 27.27
C MET A 1 45.59 37.35 27.99
N ASP A 2 46.12 36.23 28.49
CA ASP A 2 45.48 35.19 29.28
C ASP A 2 45.23 35.71 30.72
N PRO A 3 44.11 35.33 31.37
CA PRO A 3 44.20 35.03 32.79
C PRO A 3 43.70 33.61 33.10
N ARG A 4 44.66 32.81 33.55
CA ARG A 4 44.52 31.46 34.09
C ARG A 4 43.90 31.46 35.48
N SER A 5 43.14 30.38 35.70
CA SER A 5 43.14 29.50 36.88
C SER A 5 42.56 30.03 38.20
N GLY A 6 41.41 29.43 38.56
CA GLY A 6 40.97 29.23 39.93
C GLY A 6 40.38 27.83 40.07
N THR A 7 41.19 26.87 40.53
CA THR A 7 40.76 25.50 40.88
C THR A 7 40.20 25.53 42.30
N LEU A 8 38.98 25.02 42.52
CA LEU A 8 38.44 24.78 43.86
C LEU A 8 38.03 23.31 44.03
N THR A 9 38.60 22.69 45.06
CA THR A 9 38.45 21.28 45.46
C THR A 9 37.14 21.04 46.22
N LEU A 10 36.56 19.86 45.98
CA LEU A 10 35.34 19.28 46.58
C LEU A 10 35.45 18.99 48.09
N PRO A 11 34.30 18.82 48.78
CA PRO A 11 34.18 17.87 49.88
C PRO A 11 33.31 16.64 49.52
N ARG A 12 33.77 15.46 49.95
CA ARG A 12 33.04 14.18 49.95
C ARG A 12 31.99 14.13 51.07
N PRO A 13 30.96 13.27 50.92
CA PRO A 13 30.64 12.41 52.05
C PRO A 13 30.35 10.94 51.68
N GLY A 14 30.77 10.04 52.58
CA GLY A 14 29.94 8.92 53.04
C GLY A 14 29.95 7.62 52.23
N SER A 15 30.84 6.70 52.59
CA SER A 15 30.73 5.27 52.34
C SER A 15 29.69 4.62 53.26
N GLN A 16 28.71 3.89 52.71
CA GLN A 16 28.15 2.71 53.38
C GLN A 16 27.90 1.57 52.38
N SER A 17 28.48 0.44 52.74
CA SER A 17 28.37 -0.88 52.13
C SER A 17 27.12 -1.58 52.66
N GLY A 18 26.36 -2.23 51.78
CA GLY A 18 25.25 -3.11 52.15
C GLY A 18 24.94 -4.05 50.99
N ALA A 19 25.44 -5.28 51.09
CA ALA A 19 25.34 -6.30 50.05
C ALA A 19 24.05 -7.11 50.12
N ARG A 20 23.46 -7.32 48.92
CA ARG A 20 22.81 -8.54 48.38
C ARG A 20 21.61 -9.15 49.12
N SER A 21 20.46 -9.02 48.45
CA SER A 21 19.45 -10.09 48.25
C SER A 21 18.57 -9.64 47.09
N GLY A 22 18.71 -10.18 45.88
CA GLY A 22 18.01 -11.41 45.53
C GLY A 22 16.74 -11.15 44.70
N PHE A 23 16.71 -10.16 43.80
CA PHE A 23 15.64 -10.07 42.80
C PHE A 23 15.93 -11.07 41.67
N ARG A 24 15.31 -12.24 41.76
CA ARG A 24 15.17 -13.16 40.63
C ARG A 24 14.44 -12.40 39.52
N SER A 25 15.15 -12.03 38.46
CA SER A 25 14.50 -11.72 37.19
C SER A 25 13.93 -13.02 36.67
N SER A 26 12.66 -13.26 36.96
CA SER A 26 11.89 -14.17 36.14
C SER A 26 11.82 -13.54 34.75
N SER A 27 12.76 -13.94 33.90
CA SER A 27 12.65 -13.86 32.45
C SER A 27 11.35 -14.57 32.07
N ARG A 28 10.24 -13.82 32.06
CA ARG A 28 9.10 -14.22 31.26
C ARG A 28 9.63 -14.20 29.84
N SER A 29 9.90 -15.39 29.32
CA SER A 29 9.96 -15.69 27.91
C SER A 29 8.64 -15.21 27.31
N GLY A 30 8.57 -13.91 27.01
CA GLY A 30 7.59 -13.37 26.09
C GLY A 30 7.88 -14.08 24.79
N SER A 31 6.99 -14.98 24.43
CA SER A 31 6.86 -15.47 23.07
C SER A 31 6.93 -14.25 22.16
N ARG A 32 8.09 -14.04 21.52
CA ARG A 32 8.10 -13.35 20.23
C ARG A 32 7.28 -14.26 19.34
N SER A 33 5.98 -14.02 19.29
CA SER A 33 5.11 -14.58 18.27
C SER A 33 5.67 -14.04 16.96
N GLY A 34 6.50 -14.84 16.32
CA GLY A 34 7.00 -14.63 14.97
C GLY A 34 5.83 -14.66 14.03
N PHE A 35 5.16 -13.52 13.90
CA PHE A 35 4.94 -12.99 12.57
C PHE A 35 6.17 -12.14 12.34
N ASP A 36 7.16 -12.66 11.62
CA ASP A 36 7.96 -11.75 10.81
C ASP A 36 6.93 -10.97 10.00
N ASP A 37 6.89 -9.65 10.13
CA ASP A 37 6.09 -8.75 9.31
C ASP A 37 6.54 -9.01 7.86
N GLU A 38 5.91 -9.99 7.19
CA GLU A 38 6.32 -10.46 5.88
C GLU A 38 6.06 -9.34 4.87
N LEU A 39 7.14 -8.62 4.58
CA LEU A 39 7.17 -7.47 3.71
C LEU A 39 7.08 -7.95 2.26
N HIS A 40 5.87 -8.01 1.70
CA HIS A 40 5.68 -8.30 0.29
C HIS A 40 5.99 -7.04 -0.54
N VAL A 41 6.89 -7.16 -1.50
CA VAL A 41 7.27 -6.08 -2.41
C VAL A 41 7.12 -6.55 -3.84
N ALA A 42 6.45 -5.77 -4.67
CA ALA A 42 6.36 -6.00 -6.11
C ALA A 42 6.92 -4.80 -6.88
N ARG A 43 7.93 -5.07 -7.72
CA ARG A 43 8.54 -4.07 -8.59
C ARG A 43 7.75 -3.94 -9.88
N PHE A 44 7.32 -2.73 -10.23
CA PHE A 44 6.57 -2.50 -11.46
C PHE A 44 7.32 -2.96 -12.71
N THR A 45 8.63 -2.73 -12.75
CA THR A 45 9.48 -3.10 -13.89
C THR A 45 9.71 -4.61 -14.03
N GLN A 46 9.46 -5.38 -12.98
CA GLN A 46 9.63 -6.84 -12.94
C GLN A 46 8.29 -7.59 -12.94
N ALA A 47 7.18 -6.87 -12.78
CA ALA A 47 5.85 -7.45 -12.76
C ALA A 47 5.51 -8.12 -14.09
N ARG A 48 4.79 -9.25 -14.00
CA ARG A 48 4.34 -10.01 -15.17
C ARG A 48 3.48 -9.14 -16.08
N VAL A 49 3.87 -9.03 -17.34
CA VAL A 49 3.11 -8.33 -18.38
C VAL A 49 2.11 -9.29 -19.01
N VAL A 50 0.86 -8.88 -19.07
CA VAL A 50 -0.27 -9.62 -19.61
C VAL A 50 -0.91 -8.79 -20.72
N PRO A 51 -0.76 -9.17 -22.00
CA PRO A 51 -1.47 -8.53 -23.09
C PRO A 51 -2.98 -8.69 -22.92
N TRP A 52 -3.74 -7.65 -23.25
CA TRP A 52 -5.20 -7.76 -23.27
C TRP A 52 -5.65 -8.65 -24.43
N ARG A 53 -6.79 -9.33 -24.25
CA ARG A 53 -7.36 -10.22 -25.29
C ARG A 53 -7.66 -9.50 -26.61
N ASN A 54 -7.99 -8.22 -26.55
CA ASN A 54 -8.26 -7.38 -27.72
C ASN A 54 -6.99 -6.81 -28.39
N GLY A 55 -5.80 -7.05 -27.80
CA GLY A 55 -4.53 -6.54 -28.31
C GLY A 55 -4.30 -5.03 -28.13
N GLN A 56 -5.19 -4.31 -27.45
CA GLN A 56 -5.19 -2.84 -27.39
C GLN A 56 -4.44 -2.27 -26.17
N GLY A 57 -3.79 -3.13 -25.38
CA GLY A 57 -3.06 -2.70 -24.20
C GLY A 57 -2.42 -3.87 -23.46
N THR A 58 -1.78 -3.55 -22.34
CA THR A 58 -1.20 -4.54 -21.46
C THR A 58 -1.50 -4.20 -20.01
N THR A 59 -1.49 -5.22 -19.16
CA THR A 59 -1.59 -5.10 -17.72
C THR A 59 -0.34 -5.69 -17.08
N ARG A 60 0.20 -5.02 -16.07
CA ARG A 60 1.22 -5.57 -15.17
C ARG A 60 0.59 -5.95 -13.83
N GLU A 61 0.76 -7.19 -13.41
CA GLU A 61 0.21 -7.70 -12.15
C GLU A 61 1.21 -7.41 -11.02
N LEU A 62 0.92 -6.41 -10.17
CA LEU A 62 1.75 -6.09 -9.00
C LEU A 62 1.44 -7.04 -7.84
N ARG A 63 0.16 -7.29 -7.62
CA ARG A 63 -0.34 -8.30 -6.70
C ARG A 63 -1.32 -9.14 -7.50
N PRO A 64 -0.95 -10.34 -7.99
CA PRO A 64 -1.82 -11.13 -8.86
C PRO A 64 -3.05 -11.63 -8.09
N ARG A 65 -4.10 -12.02 -8.83
CA ARG A 65 -5.25 -12.69 -8.23
C ARG A 65 -4.87 -14.13 -7.89
N SER A 66 -4.98 -14.52 -6.62
CA SER A 66 -4.92 -15.92 -6.20
C SER A 66 -6.03 -16.22 -5.18
N GLU A 67 -6.38 -17.50 -5.05
CA GLU A 67 -7.44 -17.97 -4.14
C GLU A 67 -7.12 -17.73 -2.66
N HIS A 68 -5.84 -17.54 -2.32
CA HIS A 68 -5.38 -17.37 -0.94
C HIS A 68 -5.11 -15.90 -0.56
N ASP A 69 -5.26 -14.97 -1.51
CA ASP A 69 -4.83 -13.58 -1.35
C ASP A 69 -5.90 -12.66 -0.74
N GLY A 70 -6.92 -13.22 -0.08
CA GLY A 70 -7.93 -12.46 0.66
C GLY A 70 -8.93 -11.70 -0.23
N GLY A 71 -9.09 -12.14 -1.49
CA GLY A 71 -10.13 -11.64 -2.40
C GLY A 71 -9.85 -10.25 -2.96
N TRP A 72 -8.59 -9.79 -3.00
CA TRP A 72 -8.24 -8.52 -3.65
C TRP A 72 -6.96 -8.68 -4.47
N TRP A 73 -6.74 -7.80 -5.44
CA TRP A 73 -5.52 -7.82 -6.26
C TRP A 73 -5.24 -6.43 -6.85
N VAL A 74 -4.01 -6.23 -7.32
CA VAL A 74 -3.54 -4.93 -7.82
C VAL A 74 -2.81 -5.10 -9.15
N SER A 75 -3.19 -4.29 -10.12
CA SER A 75 -2.54 -4.28 -11.43
C SER A 75 -2.37 -2.87 -11.98
N VAL A 76 -1.39 -2.67 -12.85
CA VAL A 76 -1.20 -1.43 -13.60
C VAL A 76 -1.51 -1.67 -15.07
N ALA A 77 -2.47 -0.94 -15.62
CA ALA A 77 -2.84 -0.97 -17.03
C ALA A 77 -2.09 0.11 -17.81
N ASP A 78 -1.49 -0.25 -18.95
CA ASP A 78 -1.06 0.72 -19.96
C ASP A 78 -2.25 1.00 -20.90
N LEU A 79 -2.75 2.24 -20.88
CA LEU A 79 -3.87 2.70 -21.69
C LEU A 79 -3.31 3.45 -22.90
N THR A 80 -3.14 2.75 -24.01
CA THR A 80 -2.59 3.34 -25.25
C THR A 80 -3.66 3.72 -26.26
N GLN A 81 -4.86 3.15 -26.15
CA GLN A 81 -5.99 3.38 -27.03
C GLN A 81 -7.31 3.43 -26.23
N PRO A 82 -8.32 4.18 -26.69
CA PRO A 82 -9.67 4.10 -26.14
C PRO A 82 -10.25 2.69 -26.26
N GLY A 83 -11.11 2.29 -25.33
CA GLY A 83 -11.75 0.98 -25.45
C GLY A 83 -12.51 0.52 -24.21
N PRO A 84 -13.28 -0.58 -24.36
CA PRO A 84 -14.06 -1.16 -23.28
C PRO A 84 -13.17 -1.87 -22.27
N PHE A 85 -13.62 -1.92 -21.03
CA PHE A 85 -12.99 -2.69 -19.96
C PHE A 85 -13.62 -4.08 -19.88
N SER A 86 -12.87 -5.04 -19.32
CA SER A 86 -13.43 -6.35 -18.99
C SER A 86 -14.35 -6.25 -17.77
N SER A 87 -15.45 -7.01 -17.82
CA SER A 87 -16.40 -7.16 -16.71
C SER A 87 -15.88 -8.17 -15.68
N PHE A 88 -16.05 -7.84 -14.40
CA PHE A 88 -15.69 -8.65 -13.23
C PHE A 88 -16.88 -8.70 -12.26
N PRO A 89 -17.85 -9.60 -12.46
CA PRO A 89 -19.03 -9.67 -11.60
C PRO A 89 -18.69 -9.93 -10.13
N GLY A 90 -19.38 -9.21 -9.22
CA GLY A 90 -19.20 -9.38 -7.77
C GLY A 90 -17.94 -8.70 -7.21
N VAL A 91 -17.18 -8.01 -8.05
CA VAL A 91 -15.94 -7.31 -7.67
C VAL A 91 -16.20 -5.81 -7.63
N GLU A 92 -15.62 -5.10 -6.69
CA GLU A 92 -15.50 -3.64 -6.71
C GLU A 92 -14.14 -3.27 -7.32
N ARG A 93 -14.13 -2.25 -8.20
CA ARG A 93 -12.91 -1.74 -8.81
C ARG A 93 -12.65 -0.33 -8.35
N VAL A 94 -11.41 -0.07 -7.95
CA VAL A 94 -10.90 1.28 -7.75
C VAL A 94 -9.82 1.55 -8.80
N PHE A 95 -10.13 2.44 -9.72
CA PHE A 95 -9.26 2.85 -10.83
C PHE A 95 -8.65 4.21 -10.51
N THR A 96 -7.33 4.31 -10.64
CA THR A 96 -6.62 5.58 -10.44
C THR A 96 -5.72 5.85 -11.65
N PRO A 97 -6.03 6.87 -12.48
CA PRO A 97 -5.15 7.28 -13.56
C PRO A 97 -3.79 7.75 -13.03
N VAL A 98 -2.73 7.54 -13.79
CA VAL A 98 -1.36 7.97 -13.46
C VAL A 98 -0.71 8.55 -14.71
N GLY A 99 0.00 9.66 -14.56
CA GLY A 99 0.70 10.37 -15.63
C GLY A 99 -0.17 11.35 -16.41
N ALA A 100 -1.40 10.95 -16.76
CA ALA A 100 -2.38 11.82 -17.42
C ALA A 100 -3.81 11.54 -16.90
N ASP A 101 -4.69 12.50 -17.13
CA ASP A 101 -6.12 12.37 -16.86
C ASP A 101 -6.74 11.36 -17.83
N VAL A 102 -7.83 10.72 -17.41
CA VAL A 102 -8.57 9.74 -18.22
C VAL A 102 -10.05 10.02 -18.13
N GLU A 103 -10.77 9.85 -19.23
CA GLU A 103 -12.23 9.89 -19.23
C GLU A 103 -12.76 8.46 -19.16
N LEU A 104 -13.60 8.15 -18.16
CA LEU A 104 -14.31 6.88 -18.05
C LEU A 104 -15.81 7.11 -18.22
N THR A 105 -16.44 6.33 -19.10
CA THR A 105 -17.89 6.19 -19.13
C THR A 105 -18.28 4.91 -18.41
N VAL A 106 -19.10 5.02 -17.37
CA VAL A 106 -19.60 3.91 -16.53
C VAL A 106 -21.11 3.91 -16.57
N ASP A 107 -21.72 2.82 -17.05
CA ASP A 107 -23.17 2.67 -17.22
C ASP A 107 -23.82 3.89 -17.90
N GLY A 108 -23.16 4.38 -18.96
CA GLY A 108 -23.60 5.54 -19.74
C GLY A 108 -23.30 6.92 -19.13
N THR A 109 -22.71 6.99 -17.94
CA THR A 109 -22.31 8.25 -17.31
C THR A 109 -20.83 8.51 -17.49
N THR A 110 -20.47 9.64 -18.07
CA THR A 110 -19.07 10.04 -18.33
C THR A 110 -18.47 10.81 -17.17
N HIS A 111 -17.26 10.43 -16.78
CA HIS A 111 -16.48 11.00 -15.69
C HIS A 111 -15.08 11.36 -16.17
N GLN A 112 -14.66 12.60 -15.95
CA GLN A 112 -13.26 13.01 -16.11
C GLN A 112 -12.51 12.71 -14.82
N LEU A 113 -11.47 11.88 -14.91
CA LEU A 113 -10.71 11.39 -13.78
C LEU A 113 -9.32 12.02 -13.78
N PRO A 114 -9.02 12.92 -12.82
CA PRO A 114 -7.69 13.50 -12.71
C PRO A 114 -6.64 12.45 -12.31
N ALA A 115 -5.42 12.61 -12.80
CA ALA A 115 -4.28 11.78 -12.41
C ALA A 115 -4.09 11.74 -10.88
N GLY A 116 -3.88 10.53 -10.35
CA GLY A 116 -3.71 10.27 -8.93
C GLY A 116 -5.01 10.28 -8.11
N ARG A 117 -6.19 10.49 -8.71
CA ARG A 117 -7.48 10.44 -8.00
C ARG A 117 -8.13 9.05 -8.15
N PRO A 118 -8.34 8.32 -7.04
CA PRO A 118 -9.07 7.06 -7.08
C PRO A 118 -10.54 7.29 -7.43
N PHE A 119 -11.05 6.47 -8.33
CA PHE A 119 -12.44 6.44 -8.75
C PHE A 119 -12.98 5.01 -8.61
N ARG A 120 -14.16 4.86 -8.01
CA ARG A 120 -14.73 3.57 -7.63
C ARG A 120 -15.96 3.26 -8.49
N PHE A 121 -16.07 2.02 -8.95
CA PHE A 121 -17.23 1.51 -9.69
C PHE A 121 -17.36 -0.01 -9.51
N ASP A 122 -18.55 -0.53 -9.81
CA ASP A 122 -18.82 -1.97 -9.77
C ASP A 122 -18.14 -2.68 -10.94
N GLY A 123 -17.55 -3.84 -10.69
CA GLY A 123 -16.80 -4.61 -11.68
C GLY A 123 -17.67 -5.14 -12.82
N GLU A 124 -18.96 -5.36 -12.58
CA GLU A 124 -19.94 -5.74 -13.60
C GLU A 124 -20.41 -4.60 -14.52
N ALA A 125 -20.15 -3.34 -14.16
CA ALA A 125 -20.61 -2.18 -14.92
C ALA A 125 -20.10 -2.18 -16.36
N ASP A 126 -20.86 -1.58 -17.27
CA ASP A 126 -20.39 -1.33 -18.64
C ASP A 126 -19.46 -0.12 -18.62
N VAL A 127 -18.16 -0.36 -18.89
CA VAL A 127 -17.12 0.65 -18.73
C VAL A 127 -16.29 0.78 -19.99
N SER A 128 -16.10 2.01 -20.45
CA SER A 128 -15.17 2.34 -21.53
C SER A 128 -14.32 3.55 -21.17
N ALA A 129 -13.07 3.55 -21.66
CA ALA A 129 -12.14 4.66 -21.49
C ALA A 129 -11.96 5.44 -22.79
N ALA A 130 -11.94 6.76 -22.67
CA ALA A 130 -11.42 7.67 -23.68
C ALA A 130 -10.16 8.38 -23.15
N LEU A 131 -9.25 8.72 -24.07
CA LEU A 131 -7.92 9.25 -23.77
C LEU A 131 -7.68 10.61 -24.44
N PRO A 132 -8.50 11.64 -24.15
CA PRO A 132 -8.37 12.93 -24.82
C PRO A 132 -7.06 13.66 -24.46
N TRP A 133 -6.41 13.27 -23.36
CA TRP A 133 -5.10 13.77 -22.93
C TRP A 133 -3.92 12.88 -23.36
N GLY A 134 -4.17 11.91 -24.24
CA GLY A 134 -3.16 10.97 -24.74
C GLY A 134 -3.00 9.72 -23.87
N PRO A 135 -2.01 8.87 -24.20
CA PRO A 135 -1.76 7.62 -23.48
C PRO A 135 -1.51 7.85 -21.98
N ALA A 136 -2.08 6.97 -21.17
CA ALA A 136 -1.98 7.03 -19.72
C ALA A 136 -1.66 5.66 -19.12
N ARG A 137 -1.38 5.63 -17.82
CA ARG A 137 -1.47 4.40 -17.04
C ARG A 137 -2.59 4.50 -16.04
N ALA A 138 -3.03 3.35 -15.52
CA ALA A 138 -3.91 3.35 -14.37
C ALA A 138 -3.59 2.21 -13.42
N ILE A 139 -3.56 2.53 -12.13
CA ILE A 139 -3.55 1.54 -11.06
C ILE A 139 -4.99 1.07 -10.87
N ASN A 140 -5.22 -0.23 -10.98
CA ASN A 140 -6.49 -0.87 -10.66
C ASN A 140 -6.31 -1.69 -9.37
N VAL A 141 -7.15 -1.41 -8.38
CA VAL A 141 -7.36 -2.26 -7.21
C VAL A 141 -8.70 -2.94 -7.37
N PHE A 142 -8.73 -4.26 -7.19
CA PHE A 142 -9.93 -5.06 -7.28
C PHE A 142 -10.21 -5.69 -5.92
N ALA A 143 -11.49 -5.77 -5.54
CA ALA A 143 -11.92 -6.36 -4.27
C ALA A 143 -13.20 -7.18 -4.47
N GLU A 144 -13.15 -8.47 -4.18
CA GLU A 144 -14.32 -9.34 -4.15
C GLU A 144 -15.22 -8.91 -3.00
N ARG A 145 -16.41 -8.37 -3.33
CA ARG A 145 -17.33 -7.74 -2.38
C ARG A 145 -17.86 -8.70 -1.32
N SER A 146 -17.77 -10.01 -1.53
CA SER A 146 -18.12 -11.04 -0.56
C SER A 146 -16.99 -11.37 0.43
N VAL A 147 -15.75 -11.01 0.11
CA VAL A 147 -14.55 -11.42 0.86
C VAL A 147 -13.93 -10.25 1.62
N CYS A 148 -13.82 -9.07 1.00
CA CYS A 148 -13.17 -7.93 1.62
C CYS A 148 -13.77 -6.59 1.19
N ARG A 149 -13.40 -5.54 1.92
CA ARG A 149 -13.58 -4.15 1.54
C ARG A 149 -12.23 -3.49 1.43
N VAL A 150 -12.06 -2.66 0.41
CA VAL A 150 -10.88 -1.83 0.24
C VAL A 150 -11.22 -0.36 0.51
N ASP A 151 -10.29 0.40 1.05
CA ASP A 151 -10.31 1.86 1.11
C ASP A 151 -8.99 2.36 0.51
N VAL A 152 -9.10 2.97 -0.67
CA VAL A 152 -7.95 3.41 -1.47
C VAL A 152 -7.89 4.92 -1.44
N ARG A 153 -6.78 5.47 -0.95
CA ARG A 153 -6.63 6.91 -0.79
C ARG A 153 -5.27 7.40 -1.23
N ARG A 154 -5.26 8.50 -1.98
CA ARG A 154 -4.02 9.26 -2.21
C ARG A 154 -3.58 9.94 -0.92
N ARG A 155 -2.28 9.85 -0.61
CA ARG A 155 -1.65 10.42 0.59
C ARG A 155 -0.33 11.10 0.24
N GLN A 156 0.02 12.13 1.02
CA GLN A 156 1.23 12.94 0.89
C GLN A 156 2.22 12.66 2.03
N THR A 157 3.43 13.19 1.86
CA THR A 157 4.70 12.93 2.55
C THR A 157 4.68 12.78 4.08
N GLN A 158 5.39 11.76 4.57
CA GLN A 158 5.62 11.31 5.96
C GLN A 158 4.67 10.26 6.55
N GLN A 159 3.81 9.64 5.75
CA GLN A 159 2.95 8.58 6.28
C GLN A 159 3.76 7.30 6.54
N LEU A 160 3.75 6.84 7.80
CA LEU A 160 4.09 5.47 8.17
C LEU A 160 2.89 4.58 7.84
N VAL A 161 3.07 3.67 6.89
CA VAL A 161 2.06 2.64 6.61
C VAL A 161 2.18 1.56 7.69
N ARG A 162 1.05 1.11 8.25
CA ARG A 162 1.04 0.09 9.30
C ARG A 162 1.16 -1.30 8.68
N PRO A 163 1.62 -2.31 9.43
CA PRO A 163 1.47 -3.71 9.05
C PRO A 163 0.01 -4.01 8.63
N GLY A 164 -0.16 -4.83 7.60
CA GLY A 164 -1.48 -5.18 7.04
C GLY A 164 -2.11 -4.15 6.11
N THR A 165 -1.37 -3.13 5.69
CA THR A 165 -1.78 -2.15 4.67
C THR A 165 -0.86 -2.23 3.47
N ALA A 166 -1.40 -2.04 2.26
CA ALA A 166 -0.60 -1.97 1.05
C ALA A 166 -0.47 -0.53 0.55
N LEU A 167 0.58 -0.25 -0.20
CA LEU A 167 0.76 1.02 -0.89
C LEU A 167 1.32 0.81 -2.29
N VAL A 168 0.99 1.75 -3.19
CA VAL A 168 1.65 1.91 -4.49
C VAL A 168 2.19 3.33 -4.57
N VAL A 169 3.49 3.47 -4.87
CA VAL A 169 4.13 4.79 -5.00
C VAL A 169 3.58 5.49 -6.24
N LEU A 170 3.12 6.73 -6.11
CA LEU A 170 2.68 7.57 -7.23
C LEU A 170 3.79 8.51 -7.70
N GLU A 171 4.48 9.13 -6.74
CA GLU A 171 5.55 10.10 -6.98
C GLU A 171 6.58 10.00 -5.86
N GLY A 172 7.85 10.19 -6.18
CA GLY A 172 8.96 10.14 -5.22
C GLY A 172 9.39 8.70 -4.90
N THR A 173 9.79 8.48 -3.64
CA THR A 173 10.41 7.23 -3.18
C THR A 173 9.76 6.74 -1.89
N ALA A 174 9.57 5.42 -1.75
CA ALA A 174 9.28 4.81 -0.45
C ALA A 174 10.50 4.07 0.09
N HIS A 175 10.87 4.36 1.33
CA HIS A 175 11.98 3.72 2.03
C HIS A 175 11.45 2.63 2.95
N LEU A 176 12.00 1.42 2.83
CA LEU A 176 11.64 0.28 3.66
C LEU A 176 12.61 0.15 4.85
N ALA A 177 12.17 -0.52 5.91
CA ALA A 177 12.97 -0.70 7.12
C ALA A 177 14.27 -1.51 6.89
N ASP A 178 14.30 -2.33 5.83
CA ASP A 178 15.45 -3.14 5.42
C ASP A 178 16.43 -2.40 4.49
N GLY A 179 16.22 -1.09 4.26
CA GLY A 179 17.09 -0.24 3.46
C GLY A 179 16.83 -0.28 1.95
N ARG A 180 15.82 -1.01 1.48
CA ARG A 180 15.39 -0.96 0.08
C ARG A 180 14.58 0.30 -0.21
N ASP A 181 14.78 0.86 -1.40
CA ASP A 181 14.00 1.98 -1.94
C ASP A 181 13.05 1.51 -3.03
N LEU A 182 11.82 2.03 -3.01
CA LEU A 182 10.77 1.78 -4.00
C LEU A 182 10.47 3.04 -4.81
N GLY A 183 10.37 2.90 -6.13
CA GLY A 183 10.08 4.00 -7.04
C GLY A 183 8.61 4.02 -7.47
N PRO A 184 8.23 4.97 -8.35
CA PRO A 184 6.87 5.06 -8.88
C PRO A 184 6.35 3.73 -9.43
N LEU A 185 5.11 3.42 -9.09
CA LEU A 185 4.35 2.20 -9.41
C LEU A 185 4.82 0.92 -8.71
N ASP A 186 5.89 0.94 -7.92
CA ASP A 186 6.22 -0.19 -7.05
C ASP A 186 5.17 -0.31 -5.93
N LEU A 187 4.89 -1.56 -5.53
CA LEU A 187 3.96 -1.91 -4.47
C LEU A 187 4.71 -2.50 -3.28
N VAL A 188 4.22 -2.19 -2.08
CA VAL A 188 4.61 -2.89 -0.85
C VAL A 188 3.41 -3.11 0.05
N GLU A 189 3.35 -4.30 0.65
CA GLU A 189 2.45 -4.64 1.75
C GLU A 189 3.27 -4.67 3.03
N GLY A 190 2.98 -3.75 3.94
CA GLY A 190 3.75 -3.60 5.18
C GLY A 190 4.32 -2.20 5.40
N PRO A 191 5.16 -2.04 6.44
CA PRO A 191 5.65 -0.75 6.85
C PRO A 191 6.63 -0.14 5.85
N ALA A 192 6.35 1.11 5.46
CA ALA A 192 7.21 1.92 4.63
C ALA A 192 7.06 3.40 4.96
N HIS A 193 8.11 4.18 4.71
CA HIS A 193 8.11 5.63 4.82
C HIS A 193 8.16 6.26 3.43
N VAL A 194 7.11 7.00 3.06
CA VAL A 194 7.00 7.59 1.71
C VAL A 194 7.47 9.04 1.70
N LEU A 195 8.53 9.30 0.92
CA LEU A 195 8.96 10.62 0.48
C LEU A 195 8.37 10.94 -0.90
N GLY A 196 7.10 11.35 -0.89
CA GLY A 196 6.37 11.79 -2.08
C GLY A 196 4.87 11.57 -1.91
N THR A 197 4.24 10.98 -2.91
CA THR A 197 2.83 10.59 -2.84
C THR A 197 2.62 9.12 -3.15
N ALA A 198 1.63 8.52 -2.51
CA ALA A 198 1.28 7.12 -2.71
C ALA A 198 -0.24 6.93 -2.68
N LEU A 199 -0.70 5.83 -3.29
CA LEU A 199 -2.00 5.25 -3.01
C LEU A 199 -1.86 4.29 -1.84
N VAL A 200 -2.50 4.61 -0.73
CA VAL A 200 -2.61 3.73 0.43
C VAL A 200 -3.89 2.91 0.27
N ILE A 201 -3.76 1.59 0.38
CA ILE A 201 -4.82 0.61 0.20
C ILE A 201 -5.02 -0.10 1.54
N ASN A 202 -6.06 0.29 2.27
CA ASN A 202 -6.49 -0.41 3.48
C ASN A 202 -7.44 -1.53 3.08
N VAL A 203 -7.24 -2.73 3.62
CA VAL A 203 -8.08 -3.89 3.33
C VAL A 203 -8.70 -4.39 4.63
N ALA A 204 -10.02 -4.56 4.63
CA ALA A 204 -10.77 -5.09 5.75
C ALA A 204 -11.50 -6.37 5.31
N PRO A 205 -11.17 -7.54 5.87
CA PRO A 205 -11.92 -8.77 5.61
C PRO A 205 -13.39 -8.64 6.03
N ILE A 206 -14.29 -9.17 5.22
CA ILE A 206 -15.69 -9.32 5.59
C ILE A 206 -15.79 -10.63 6.38
N ARG A 207 -16.12 -10.53 7.67
CA ARG A 207 -16.38 -11.72 8.48
C ARG A 207 -17.71 -12.32 8.03
N PRO A 208 -17.79 -13.64 7.75
CA PRO A 208 -19.08 -14.26 7.51
C PRO A 208 -19.95 -14.06 8.76
N SER A 209 -21.19 -13.61 8.54
CA SER A 209 -22.20 -13.60 9.59
C SER A 209 -22.33 -15.02 10.11
N SER A 210 -21.97 -15.25 11.38
CA SER A 210 -22.23 -16.51 12.06
C SER A 210 -23.73 -16.76 12.02
N THR A 211 -24.18 -17.60 11.10
CA THR A 211 -25.57 -18.07 11.09
C THR A 211 -25.67 -19.03 12.27
N THR A 212 -26.14 -18.53 13.41
CA THR A 212 -26.59 -19.40 14.51
C THR A 212 -27.80 -20.15 13.98
N HIS A 213 -27.62 -21.41 13.61
CA HIS A 213 -28.74 -22.31 13.36
C HIS A 213 -29.41 -22.60 14.71
N PRO A 214 -30.75 -22.45 14.84
CA PRO A 214 -31.49 -22.84 16.03
C PRO A 214 -31.48 -24.36 16.25
#